data_AF-A0A7L9BL44-F1
#
_entry.id   AF-A0A7L9BL44-F1
#
_cell.length_a   1.000
_cell.length_b   1.000
_cell.length_c   1.000
_cell.angle_alpha   90.00
_cell.angle_beta   90.00
_cell.angle_gamma   90.00
#
_symmetry.space_group_name_H-M   'P 1'
#
loop_
_entity.id
_entity.type
_entity.pdbx_description
1 polymer ?
#
loop_
_entity_poly.entity_id
_entity_poly.type
_entity_poly.pdbx_seq_one_letter_code
_entity_poly.pdbx_strand_id
1 'polypeptide(L)'
;MLPRPDHPRSHGDPSPRPTFDPAWLFLIAGLALLASLIVLPAIDELTHARWLRQRALIIEQHRVERLKRHRDFLDALAANDPNLLLSLAGTQLNQIPADRTPLPGLPEPPSGSANVFPSLEPDPLPLPSLSTPNSMLHRLATDPTSRLWMLAIGSVLLLIGLLPASRPPQTGADASADPRA
;
A
#
# COMPACT_ATOMS: atom_id res chain seq x y z
N MET A 1 -52.35 0.04 73.46
CA MET A 1 -51.68 1.12 72.70
C MET A 1 -50.20 0.73 72.64
N LEU A 2 -49.80 0.00 71.60
CA LEU A 2 -48.46 -0.59 71.48
C LEU A 2 -47.56 0.34 70.63
N PRO A 3 -46.30 0.58 71.02
CA PRO A 3 -45.36 1.37 70.22
C PRO A 3 -44.96 0.60 68.95
N ARG A 4 -44.98 1.32 67.84
CA ARG A 4 -44.66 0.85 66.48
C ARG A 4 -43.14 0.64 66.36
N PRO A 5 -42.64 -0.48 65.81
CA PRO A 5 -41.22 -0.66 65.62
C PRO A 5 -40.72 0.26 64.48
N ASP A 6 -39.73 1.09 64.79
CA ASP A 6 -39.03 1.92 63.82
C ASP A 6 -38.20 1.01 62.89
N HIS A 7 -38.56 0.96 61.61
CA HIS A 7 -37.74 0.29 60.60
C HIS A 7 -36.45 1.09 60.37
N PRO A 8 -35.27 0.45 60.34
CA PRO A 8 -34.04 1.13 59.98
C PRO A 8 -34.16 1.61 58.53
N ARG A 9 -33.97 2.91 58.30
CA ARG A 9 -33.85 3.45 56.95
C ARG A 9 -32.62 2.81 56.32
N SER A 10 -32.83 1.93 55.36
CA SER A 10 -31.80 1.45 54.47
C SER A 10 -31.23 2.67 53.73
N HIS A 11 -30.09 3.18 54.18
CA HIS A 11 -29.28 4.07 53.38
C HIS A 11 -28.89 3.28 52.13
N GLY A 12 -29.56 3.58 51.02
CA GLY A 12 -29.18 3.01 49.73
C GLY A 12 -27.75 3.47 49.45
N ASP A 13 -26.81 2.54 49.54
CA ASP A 13 -25.46 2.77 49.06
C ASP A 13 -25.56 3.21 47.60
N PRO A 14 -25.04 4.39 47.23
CA PRO A 14 -25.02 4.79 45.84
C PRO A 14 -24.08 3.83 45.10
N SER A 15 -24.66 2.88 44.36
CA SER A 15 -23.90 1.98 43.50
C SER A 15 -22.98 2.82 42.59
N PRO A 16 -21.65 2.64 42.65
CA PRO A 16 -20.72 3.44 41.86
C PRO A 16 -20.97 3.15 40.39
N ARG A 17 -21.52 4.13 39.68
CA ARG A 17 -21.68 4.04 38.22
C ARG A 17 -20.28 4.07 37.60
N PRO A 18 -19.90 3.08 36.78
CA PRO A 18 -18.62 3.12 36.09
C PRO A 18 -18.61 4.35 35.18
N THR A 19 -17.86 5.36 35.59
CA THR A 19 -17.71 6.59 34.83
C THR A 19 -16.55 6.34 33.89
N PHE A 20 -16.84 6.20 32.59
CA PHE A 20 -15.79 6.18 31.58
C PHE A 20 -15.08 7.53 31.61
N ASP A 21 -13.81 7.54 31.99
CA ASP A 21 -13.00 8.74 31.98
C ASP A 21 -12.72 9.13 30.52
N PRO A 22 -13.18 10.30 30.04
CA PRO A 22 -12.95 10.73 28.66
C PRO A 22 -11.45 10.87 28.32
N ALA A 23 -10.56 10.99 29.31
CA ALA A 23 -9.12 11.06 29.11
C ALA A 23 -8.57 9.86 28.30
N TRP A 24 -9.14 8.67 28.49
CA TRP A 24 -8.72 7.47 27.75
C TRP A 24 -8.98 7.57 26.25
N LEU A 25 -10.07 8.22 25.84
CA LEU A 25 -10.39 8.41 24.43
C LEU A 25 -9.36 9.34 23.76
N PHE A 26 -8.93 10.39 24.46
CA PHE A 26 -7.91 11.31 23.98
C PHE A 26 -6.53 10.62 23.89
N LEU A 27 -6.19 9.77 24.86
CA LEU A 27 -4.95 9.00 24.84
C LEU A 27 -4.90 8.04 23.65
N ILE A 28 -5.95 7.23 23.46
CA ILE A 28 -6.03 6.28 22.34
C ILE A 28 -6.02 7.01 21.00
N ALA A 29 -6.76 8.13 20.88
CA ALA A 29 -6.80 8.91 19.65
C ALA A 29 -5.42 9.54 19.32
N GLY A 30 -4.72 10.11 20.32
CA GLY A 30 -3.38 10.67 20.15
C GLY A 30 -2.37 9.60 19.73
N LEU A 31 -2.39 8.44 20.40
CA LEU A 31 -1.54 7.30 20.07
C LEU A 31 -1.80 6.77 18.65
N ALA A 32 -3.07 6.57 18.30
CA ALA A 32 -3.45 6.11 16.97
C ALA A 32 -3.02 7.08 15.87
N LEU A 33 -3.12 8.40 16.13
CA LEU A 33 -2.71 9.43 15.18
C LEU A 33 -1.18 9.43 14.97
N LEU A 34 -0.40 9.32 16.05
CA LEU A 34 1.07 9.20 15.96
C LEU A 34 1.50 7.90 15.29
N ALA A 35 0.85 6.79 15.62
CA ALA A 35 1.13 5.49 15.01
C ALA A 35 0.85 5.52 13.50
N SER A 36 -0.27 6.12 13.09
CA SER A 36 -0.61 6.33 11.68
C SER A 36 0.50 7.09 10.93
N LEU A 37 1.08 8.12 11.55
CA LEU A 37 2.14 8.92 10.94
C LEU A 37 3.42 8.14 10.63
N ILE A 38 3.70 7.07 11.39
CA ILE A 38 4.87 6.21 11.21
C ILE A 38 4.53 5.05 10.27
N VAL A 39 3.34 4.46 10.43
CA VAL A 39 2.95 3.26 9.70
C VAL A 39 2.62 3.58 8.23
N LEU A 40 1.96 4.69 7.94
CA LEU A 40 1.61 5.06 6.57
C LEU A 40 2.82 5.20 5.64
N PRO A 41 3.87 5.99 5.96
CA PRO A 41 5.02 6.10 5.06
C PRO A 41 5.76 4.76 4.92
N ALA A 42 5.85 3.95 5.97
CA ALA A 42 6.48 2.63 5.90
C ALA A 42 5.74 1.67 4.95
N ILE A 43 4.40 1.71 4.95
CA ILE A 43 3.59 0.93 4.00
C ILE A 43 3.81 1.41 2.56
N ASP A 44 3.93 2.72 2.36
CA ASP A 44 4.13 3.30 1.04
C ASP A 44 5.50 2.94 0.46
N GLU A 45 6.57 3.06 1.27
CA GLU A 45 7.92 2.62 0.90
C GLU A 45 7.97 1.14 0.51
N LEU A 46 7.30 0.28 1.28
CA LEU A 46 7.21 -1.14 0.98
C LEU A 46 6.47 -1.41 -0.32
N THR A 47 5.39 -0.66 -0.59
CA THR A 47 4.61 -0.79 -1.82
C THR A 47 5.42 -0.32 -3.03
N HIS A 48 6.14 0.80 -2.88
CA HIS A 48 7.04 1.32 -3.91
C HIS A 48 8.17 0.34 -4.23
N ALA A 49 8.81 -0.24 -3.21
CA ALA A 49 9.85 -1.25 -3.38
C ALA A 49 9.33 -2.51 -4.09
N ARG A 50 8.13 -2.98 -3.72
CA ARG A 50 7.48 -4.12 -4.39
C ARG A 50 7.19 -3.82 -5.86
N TRP A 51 6.72 -2.61 -6.18
CA TRP A 51 6.46 -2.20 -7.55
C TRP A 51 7.76 -2.15 -8.38
N LEU A 52 8.83 -1.57 -7.84
CA LEU A 52 10.14 -1.54 -8.51
C LEU A 52 10.65 -2.96 -8.81
N ARG A 53 10.50 -3.87 -7.84
CA ARG A 53 10.85 -5.28 -8.02
C ARG A 53 10.03 -5.93 -9.15
N GLN A 54 8.70 -5.74 -9.16
CA GLN A 54 7.84 -6.31 -10.19
C GLN A 54 8.19 -5.79 -11.57
N ARG A 55 8.46 -4.48 -11.68
CA ARG A 55 8.89 -3.87 -12.93
C ARG A 55 10.23 -4.44 -13.41
N ALA A 56 11.20 -4.63 -12.51
CA ALA A 56 12.48 -5.23 -12.85
C ALA A 56 12.32 -6.67 -13.37
N LEU A 57 11.48 -7.49 -12.72
CA LEU A 57 11.21 -8.86 -13.14
C LEU A 57 10.60 -8.94 -14.54
N ILE A 58 9.64 -8.07 -14.86
CA ILE A 58 9.02 -8.02 -16.19
C ILE A 58 10.04 -7.64 -17.27
N ILE A 59 10.91 -6.67 -16.97
CA ILE A 59 11.98 -6.27 -17.88
C ILE A 59 12.95 -7.42 -18.10
N GLU A 60 13.37 -8.10 -17.03
CA GLU A 60 14.27 -9.25 -17.09
C GLU A 60 13.70 -10.37 -17.96
N GLN A 61 12.44 -10.76 -17.73
CA GLN A 61 11.76 -11.79 -18.52
C GLN A 61 11.75 -11.45 -20.02
N HIS A 62 11.47 -10.20 -20.35
CA HIS A 62 11.49 -9.75 -21.74
C HIS A 62 12.89 -9.77 -22.37
N ARG A 63 13.93 -9.43 -21.60
CA ARG A 63 15.32 -9.52 -22.08
C ARG A 63 15.72 -10.97 -22.31
N VAL A 64 15.34 -11.88 -21.42
CA VAL A 64 15.58 -13.32 -21.55
C VAL A 64 14.86 -13.87 -22.79
N GLU A 65 13.59 -13.49 -23.00
CA GLU A 65 12.82 -13.92 -24.17
C GLU A 65 13.44 -13.40 -25.47
N ARG A 66 13.87 -12.14 -25.49
CA ARG A 66 14.60 -11.58 -26.64
C ARG A 66 15.87 -12.37 -26.92
N LEU A 67 16.68 -12.65 -25.89
CA LEU A 67 17.95 -13.38 -26.06
C LEU A 67 17.71 -14.81 -26.54
N LYS A 68 16.66 -15.47 -26.04
CA LYS A 68 16.26 -16.81 -26.48
C LYS A 68 15.91 -16.84 -27.96
N ARG A 69 15.05 -15.93 -28.44
CA ARG A 69 14.69 -15.85 -29.87
C ARG A 69 15.90 -15.61 -30.78
N HIS A 70 16.86 -14.80 -30.32
CA HIS A 70 18.11 -14.57 -31.06
C HIS A 70 18.98 -15.83 -31.08
N ARG A 71 19.07 -16.56 -29.96
CA ARG A 71 19.79 -17.82 -29.89
C ARG A 71 19.16 -18.88 -30.80
N ASP A 72 17.85 -19.05 -30.75
CA ASP A 72 17.12 -20.00 -31.60
C ASP A 72 17.35 -19.69 -33.10
N PHE A 73 17.37 -18.40 -33.46
CA PHE A 73 17.70 -17.97 -34.81
C PHE A 73 19.15 -18.31 -35.22
N LEU A 74 20.13 -18.07 -34.33
CA LEU A 74 21.53 -18.41 -34.57
C LEU A 74 21.75 -19.93 -34.68
N ASP A 75 21.09 -20.71 -33.83
CA ASP A 75 21.17 -22.17 -33.85
C ASP A 75 20.56 -22.72 -35.17
N ALA A 76 19.45 -22.16 -35.63
CA ALA A 76 18.84 -22.54 -36.91
C ALA A 76 19.68 -22.11 -38.12
N LEU A 77 20.39 -20.98 -38.04
CA LEU A 77 21.35 -20.56 -39.06
C LEU A 77 22.57 -21.49 -39.10
N ALA A 78 23.10 -21.89 -37.94
CA ALA A 78 24.21 -22.83 -37.83
C ALA A 78 23.84 -24.23 -38.35
N ALA A 79 22.58 -24.64 -38.19
CA ALA A 79 22.03 -25.88 -38.73
C ALA A 79 21.81 -25.84 -40.26
N ASN A 80 22.10 -24.71 -40.92
CA ASN A 80 21.98 -24.52 -42.36
C ASN A 80 20.54 -24.75 -42.87
N ASP A 81 19.53 -24.35 -42.08
CA ASP A 81 18.13 -24.58 -42.41
C ASP A 81 17.77 -23.89 -43.76
N PRO A 82 17.41 -24.68 -44.80
CA PRO A 82 17.18 -24.14 -46.13
C PRO A 82 16.02 -23.15 -46.19
N ASN A 83 15.02 -23.26 -45.31
CA ASN A 83 13.89 -22.30 -45.29
C ASN A 83 14.30 -20.93 -44.73
N LEU A 84 15.19 -20.91 -43.72
CA LEU A 84 15.74 -19.66 -43.17
C LEU A 84 16.72 -19.00 -44.13
N LEU A 85 17.56 -19.77 -44.81
CA LEU A 85 18.47 -19.23 -45.83
C LEU A 85 17.70 -18.65 -47.02
N LEU A 86 16.60 -19.29 -47.44
CA LEU A 86 15.73 -18.76 -48.49
C LEU A 86 14.98 -17.50 -48.05
N SER A 87 14.52 -17.42 -46.80
CA SER A 87 13.89 -16.20 -46.28
C SER A 87 14.91 -15.08 -46.13
N LEU A 88 16.13 -15.37 -45.66
CA LEU A 88 17.21 -14.40 -45.54
C LEU A 88 17.72 -13.92 -46.91
N ALA A 89 17.83 -14.82 -47.89
CA ALA A 89 18.14 -14.47 -49.28
C ALA A 89 17.05 -13.60 -49.93
N GLY A 90 15.78 -13.90 -49.63
CA GLY A 90 14.65 -13.08 -50.06
C GLY A 90 14.63 -11.69 -49.43
N THR A 91 14.88 -11.58 -48.12
CA THR A 91 14.75 -10.32 -47.37
C THR A 91 16.00 -9.43 -47.41
N GLN A 92 17.21 -10.01 -47.35
CA GLN A 92 18.48 -9.25 -47.29
C GLN A 92 19.15 -9.11 -48.66
N LEU A 93 19.01 -10.10 -49.54
CA LEU A 93 19.61 -10.06 -50.88
C LEU A 93 18.67 -9.50 -51.94
N ASN A 94 17.40 -9.21 -51.60
CA ASN A 94 16.33 -8.85 -52.54
C ASN A 94 16.26 -9.81 -53.75
N GLN A 95 16.72 -11.05 -53.56
CA GLN A 95 16.65 -12.10 -54.57
C GLN A 95 15.32 -12.80 -54.39
N ILE A 96 14.30 -12.33 -55.09
CA ILE A 96 13.01 -13.01 -55.18
C ILE A 96 13.20 -14.18 -56.15
N PRO A 97 13.07 -15.45 -55.71
CA PRO A 97 13.09 -16.59 -56.62
C PRO A 97 11.88 -16.48 -57.55
N ALA A 98 12.10 -16.59 -58.86
CA ALA A 98 11.10 -16.35 -59.92
C ALA A 98 9.87 -17.28 -59.89
N ASP A 99 9.83 -18.26 -58.97
CA ASP A 99 8.92 -19.40 -59.00
C ASP A 99 7.92 -19.45 -57.82
N ARG A 100 7.76 -18.35 -57.06
CA ARG A 100 6.78 -18.30 -55.95
C ARG A 100 5.69 -17.25 -56.17
N THR A 101 4.47 -17.72 -56.32
CA THR A 101 3.23 -16.93 -56.21
C THR A 101 2.86 -16.75 -54.72
N PRO A 102 2.50 -15.53 -54.27
CA PRO A 102 2.08 -15.31 -52.89
C PRO A 102 0.78 -16.08 -52.60
N LEU A 103 0.80 -16.93 -51.57
CA LEU A 103 -0.41 -17.61 -51.08
C LEU A 103 -1.33 -16.56 -50.43
N PRO A 104 -2.61 -16.45 -50.84
CA PRO A 104 -3.55 -15.54 -50.20
C PRO A 104 -3.84 -16.01 -48.77
N GLY A 105 -3.67 -15.13 -47.78
CA GLY A 105 -4.15 -15.35 -46.41
C GLY A 105 -3.10 -15.46 -45.30
N LEU A 106 -1.80 -15.40 -45.60
CA LEU A 106 -0.79 -15.13 -44.56
C LEU A 106 -0.66 -13.61 -44.34
N PRO A 107 -0.47 -13.16 -43.08
CA PRO A 107 -0.22 -11.75 -42.80
C PRO A 107 1.02 -11.31 -43.59
N GLU A 108 0.82 -10.30 -44.43
CA GLU A 108 1.86 -9.73 -45.27
C GLU A 108 2.97 -9.17 -44.36
N PRO A 109 4.23 -9.63 -44.48
CA PRO A 109 5.32 -9.01 -43.74
C PRO A 109 5.40 -7.54 -44.19
N PRO A 110 5.62 -6.58 -43.27
CA PRO A 110 5.55 -5.17 -43.59
C PRO A 110 6.51 -4.82 -44.74
N SER A 111 5.92 -4.44 -45.87
CA SER A 111 6.58 -4.02 -47.10
C SER A 111 7.42 -2.76 -46.84
N GLY A 112 8.67 -2.94 -46.42
CA GLY A 112 9.56 -1.79 -46.19
C GLY A 112 10.84 -2.03 -45.40
N SER A 113 11.05 -3.18 -44.75
CA SER A 113 12.31 -3.44 -44.05
C SER A 113 12.94 -4.76 -44.45
N ALA A 114 14.11 -4.70 -45.10
CA ALA A 114 15.04 -5.81 -45.29
C ALA A 114 15.57 -6.39 -43.95
N ASN A 115 15.07 -5.90 -42.82
CA ASN A 115 15.49 -6.26 -41.48
C ASN A 115 14.55 -7.34 -40.93
N VAL A 116 15.09 -8.53 -40.63
CA VAL A 116 14.35 -9.67 -40.03
C VAL A 116 14.14 -9.46 -38.52
N PHE A 117 14.88 -8.54 -37.92
CA PHE A 117 14.88 -8.24 -36.48
C PHE A 117 13.58 -7.70 -35.90
N PRO A 118 12.75 -6.89 -36.59
CA PRO A 118 11.45 -6.44 -36.08
C PRO A 118 10.50 -7.62 -35.79
N SER A 119 10.57 -8.68 -36.59
CA SER A 119 9.79 -9.90 -36.41
C SER A 119 10.30 -10.77 -35.25
N LEU A 120 11.55 -10.58 -34.85
CA LEU A 120 12.21 -11.29 -33.75
C LEU A 120 12.09 -10.55 -32.41
N GLU A 121 11.71 -9.27 -32.43
CA GLU A 121 11.49 -8.49 -31.23
C GLU A 121 10.17 -8.91 -30.56
N PRO A 122 10.17 -9.21 -29.25
CA PRO A 122 8.94 -9.47 -28.53
C PRO A 122 8.10 -8.19 -28.42
N ASP A 123 6.78 -8.35 -28.38
CA ASP A 123 5.82 -7.24 -28.33
C ASP A 123 6.15 -6.23 -27.20
N PRO A 124 5.87 -4.93 -27.43
CA PRO A 124 6.17 -3.89 -26.46
C PRO A 124 5.47 -4.18 -25.12
N LEU A 125 6.27 -4.20 -24.05
CA LEU A 125 5.82 -4.55 -22.71
C LEU A 125 4.78 -3.55 -22.18
N PRO A 126 3.62 -4.02 -21.68
CA PRO A 126 2.77 -3.19 -20.82
C PRO A 126 3.49 -3.04 -19.47
N LEU A 127 4.14 -1.90 -19.26
CA LEU A 127 4.71 -1.57 -17.96
C LEU A 127 3.57 -1.41 -16.94
N PRO A 128 3.65 -2.04 -15.76
CA PRO A 128 2.63 -1.88 -14.74
C PRO A 128 2.59 -0.43 -14.27
N SER A 129 1.47 0.25 -14.47
CA SER A 129 1.26 1.61 -13.99
C SER A 129 1.16 1.60 -12.46
N LEU A 130 1.90 2.50 -11.79
CA LEU A 130 1.72 2.76 -10.37
C LEU A 130 0.34 3.39 -10.18
N SER A 131 -0.59 2.65 -9.58
CA SER A 131 -1.79 3.25 -9.00
C SER A 131 -1.41 3.83 -7.64
N THR A 132 -1.16 5.14 -7.57
CA THR A 132 -0.98 5.83 -6.29
C THR A 132 -2.34 5.94 -5.60
N PRO A 133 -2.51 5.39 -4.39
CA PRO A 133 -3.76 5.56 -3.65
C PRO A 133 -3.90 7.02 -3.19
N ASN A 134 -4.72 7.80 -3.89
CA ASN A 134 -5.06 9.18 -3.54
C ASN A 134 -6.03 9.22 -2.35
N SER A 135 -5.55 8.89 -1.15
CA SER A 135 -6.32 9.05 0.10
C SER A 135 -6.00 10.39 0.77
N MET A 136 -7.01 11.08 1.30
CA MET A 136 -6.84 12.33 2.06
C MET A 136 -5.91 12.14 3.27
N LEU A 137 -5.96 10.97 3.91
CA LEU A 137 -5.12 10.62 5.06
C LEU A 137 -3.66 10.42 4.63
N HIS A 138 -3.45 9.85 3.44
CA HIS A 138 -2.13 9.73 2.83
C HIS A 138 -1.54 11.11 2.50
N ARG A 139 -2.33 12.02 1.90
CA ARG A 139 -1.88 13.40 1.65
C ARG A 139 -1.50 14.12 2.95
N LEU A 140 -2.28 13.93 4.01
CA LEU A 140 -2.05 14.57 5.31
C LEU A 140 -0.80 14.02 6.03
N ALA A 141 -0.50 12.73 5.87
CA ALA A 141 0.66 12.08 6.49
C ALA A 141 1.97 12.34 5.71
N THR A 142 1.90 12.50 4.39
CA THR A 142 3.08 12.62 3.53
C THR A 142 3.56 14.06 3.34
N ASP A 143 2.66 15.06 3.38
CA ASP A 143 3.05 16.47 3.23
C ASP A 143 3.80 16.99 4.48
N PRO A 144 5.03 17.55 4.34
CA PRO A 144 5.86 17.96 5.46
C PRO A 144 5.18 18.98 6.40
N THR A 145 4.33 19.85 5.84
CA THR A 145 3.67 20.90 6.64
C THR A 145 2.54 20.32 7.49
N SER A 146 1.69 19.48 6.89
CA SER A 146 0.59 18.82 7.61
C SER A 146 1.09 17.75 8.57
N ARG A 147 2.21 17.08 8.27
CA ARG A 147 2.85 16.12 9.17
C ARG A 147 3.27 16.76 10.49
N LEU A 148 3.81 17.98 10.43
CA LEU A 148 4.22 18.72 11.62
C LEU A 148 3.01 19.12 12.47
N TRP A 149 1.90 19.53 11.84
CA TRP A 149 0.64 19.78 12.54
C TRP A 149 0.02 18.51 13.12
N MET A 150 0.08 17.37 12.44
CA MET A 150 -0.37 16.08 12.99
C MET A 150 0.46 15.67 14.21
N LEU A 151 1.79 15.84 14.18
CA LEU A 151 2.64 15.59 15.35
C LEU A 151 2.25 16.49 16.53
N ALA A 152 2.05 17.79 16.27
CA ALA A 152 1.65 18.74 17.30
C ALA A 152 0.30 18.37 17.91
N ILE A 153 -0.72 18.11 17.08
CA ILE A 153 -2.07 17.73 17.53
C ILE A 153 -2.04 16.39 18.27
N GLY A 154 -1.35 15.39 17.74
CA GLY A 154 -1.20 14.07 18.38
C GLY A 154 -0.52 14.16 19.74
N SER A 155 0.56 14.93 19.85
CA SER A 155 1.27 15.18 21.10
C SER A 155 0.39 15.90 22.13
N VAL A 156 -0.37 16.91 21.70
CA VAL A 156 -1.32 17.63 22.57
C VAL A 156 -2.45 16.72 23.05
N LEU A 157 -3.03 15.88 22.18
CA LEU A 157 -4.04 14.89 22.59
C LEU A 157 -3.51 13.90 23.62
N LEU A 158 -2.28 13.41 23.41
CA LEU A 158 -1.62 12.48 24.32
C LEU A 158 -1.36 13.14 25.67
N LEU A 159 -0.92 14.41 25.66
CA LEU A 159 -0.70 15.18 26.88
C LEU A 159 -2.02 15.41 27.64
N ILE A 160 -3.09 15.83 26.96
CA ILE A 160 -4.43 15.98 27.56
C ILE A 160 -4.93 14.67 28.17
N GLY A 161 -4.75 13.54 27.47
CA GLY A 161 -5.12 12.22 27.99
C GLY A 161 -4.25 11.70 29.13
N LEU A 162 -3.03 12.24 29.28
CA LEU A 162 -2.11 11.90 30.36
C LEU A 162 -2.30 12.79 31.61
N LEU A 163 -3.00 13.93 31.50
CA LEU A 163 -3.32 14.73 32.68
C LEU A 163 -4.19 13.89 33.63
N PRO A 164 -3.74 13.65 34.88
CA PRO A 164 -4.54 12.89 35.83
C PRO A 164 -5.84 13.65 36.09
N ALA A 165 -6.98 12.97 35.94
CA ALA A 165 -8.27 13.52 36.35
C ALA A 165 -8.13 14.00 37.80
N SER A 166 -8.20 15.31 37.99
CA SER A 166 -8.16 15.94 39.32
C SER A 166 -9.35 15.39 40.09
N ARG A 167 -9.12 14.34 40.88
CA ARG A 167 -10.12 13.84 41.83
C ARG A 167 -10.54 15.05 42.65
N PRO A 168 -11.83 15.42 42.68
CA PRO A 168 -12.26 16.46 43.60
C PRO A 168 -11.82 16.02 45.00
N PRO A 169 -11.27 16.95 45.82
CA PRO A 169 -10.90 16.61 47.19
C PRO A 169 -12.14 16.00 47.83
N GLN A 170 -12.00 14.77 48.30
CA GLN A 170 -12.99 14.12 49.14
C GLN A 170 -12.96 14.90 50.45
N THR A 171 -13.63 16.05 50.47
CA THR A 171 -13.82 16.87 51.66
C THR A 171 -14.46 15.96 52.68
N GLY A 172 -13.65 15.59 53.69
CA GLY A 172 -14.01 14.64 54.71
C GLY A 172 -15.37 14.99 55.30
N ALA A 173 -16.34 14.11 55.06
CA ALA A 173 -17.61 14.06 55.76
C ALA A 173 -17.43 13.38 57.15
N ASP A 174 -16.29 13.62 57.80
CA ASP A 174 -15.94 13.08 59.12
C ASP A 174 -15.61 14.20 60.14
N ALA A 175 -15.91 15.47 59.80
CA ALA A 175 -15.77 16.57 60.74
C ALA A 175 -17.10 16.82 61.49
N SER A 176 -17.08 16.57 62.80
CA SER A 176 -18.04 16.99 63.83
C SER A 176 -19.28 16.10 64.10
N ALA A 177 -19.03 14.90 64.63
CA ALA A 177 -19.94 14.28 65.60
C ALA A 177 -19.15 13.92 66.87
N ASP A 178 -18.79 14.93 67.66
CA ASP A 178 -18.34 14.73 69.04
C ASP A 178 -19.16 15.64 69.98
N PRO A 179 -20.14 15.09 70.72
CA PRO A 179 -20.95 15.85 71.67
C PRO A 179 -20.52 15.54 73.11
N ARG A 180 -19.42 16.13 73.60
CA ARG A 180 -19.12 16.21 75.05
C ARG A 180 -18.35 17.47 75.43
N ALA A 181 -19.09 18.48 75.89
CA ALA A 181 -18.66 19.46 76.87
C ALA A 181 -19.89 19.87 77.71
#